data_AF-M5EIA1-F1
#
_entry.id   AF-M5EIA1-F1
#
_cell.length_a   1.000
_cell.length_b   1.000
_cell.length_c   1.000
_cell.angle_alpha   90.00
_cell.angle_beta   90.00
_cell.angle_gamma   90.00
#
_symmetry.space_group_name_H-M   'P 1'
#
loop_
_entity.id
_entity.type
_entity.pdbx_description
1 polymer ?
#
loop_
_entity_poly.entity_id
_entity_poly.type
_entity_poly.pdbx_seq_one_letter_code
_entity_poly.pdbx_strand_id
1 'polypeptide(L)'
;MTRSLLVGACAVAVMLGPVASAYAQTETPTTQLAPAAEKPVADQGTGTDAADADDDKQAPIPFAGGQLTITQQEQYGEKVLAFDGKQLASNYDVFFDRIVKVGGVDVALVDVGDGGNQCGPAKLIVWKPEGGTIQSTTVEQDECGAPPAAVSDNAIYFVPYLLPGDSKPALQWSPTGGLTISGNLAYMPEPGTDWKDIDPAKYDNIIDAFHNEAVYKEAEKLLGKEMTDMATSLLVGGGTEKMASGAFYASGCVPHDCGGNDGFMAVDPARQTLYFARQGDNGEPDAWPAMKTWPADIKEALDKALGSAN
;
A
#
# COMPACT_ATOMS: atom_id res chain seq x y z
N MET A 1 2.49 63.11 38.38
CA MET A 1 2.69 63.22 36.92
C MET A 1 2.01 62.03 36.27
N THR A 2 0.91 62.32 35.60
CA THR A 2 0.05 61.45 34.80
C THR A 2 0.77 61.01 33.52
N ARG A 3 0.72 59.72 33.16
CA ARG A 3 0.82 59.29 31.76
C ARG A 3 -0.12 58.13 31.45
N SER A 4 -0.92 58.39 30.42
CA SER A 4 -2.05 57.64 29.90
C SER A 4 -1.66 56.43 29.06
N LEU A 5 -2.64 55.53 28.99
CA LEU A 5 -2.87 54.47 28.01
C LEU A 5 -2.75 54.95 26.55
N LEU A 6 -2.27 54.05 25.68
CA LEU A 6 -2.64 54.00 24.26
C LEU A 6 -2.69 52.54 23.80
N VAL A 7 -3.92 52.08 23.57
CA VAL A 7 -4.26 50.82 22.90
C VAL A 7 -4.19 51.07 21.39
N GLY A 8 -3.38 50.31 20.67
CA GLY A 8 -3.30 50.33 19.22
C GLY A 8 -3.85 49.02 18.65
N ALA A 9 -5.04 49.08 18.06
CA ALA A 9 -5.63 47.99 17.28
C ALA A 9 -5.17 48.11 15.81
N CYS A 10 -4.49 47.09 15.29
CA CYS A 10 -4.21 46.95 13.86
C CYS A 10 -5.24 46.01 13.25
N ALA A 11 -6.15 46.55 12.44
CA ALA A 11 -6.99 45.81 11.52
C ALA A 11 -6.17 45.49 10.25
N VAL A 12 -6.06 44.22 9.89
CA VAL A 12 -5.56 43.78 8.59
C VAL A 12 -6.74 43.17 7.84
N ALA A 13 -7.13 43.82 6.75
CA ALA A 13 -8.11 43.32 5.80
C ALA A 13 -7.43 42.33 4.84
N VAL A 14 -7.91 41.10 4.78
CA VAL A 14 -7.51 40.10 3.78
C VAL A 14 -8.51 40.15 2.64
N MET A 15 -8.05 40.59 1.47
CA MET A 15 -8.78 40.50 0.20
C MET A 15 -8.75 39.05 -0.29
N LEU A 16 -9.92 38.41 -0.38
CA LEU A 16 -10.13 37.12 -1.02
C LEU A 16 -10.34 37.32 -2.53
N GLY A 17 -9.42 36.82 -3.35
CA GLY A 17 -9.61 36.61 -4.78
C GLY A 17 -9.78 35.11 -5.08
N PRO A 18 -10.68 34.72 -6.01
CA PRO A 18 -10.87 33.32 -6.35
C PRO A 18 -9.74 32.82 -7.25
N VAL A 19 -9.02 31.79 -6.82
CA VAL A 19 -8.10 31.03 -7.68
C VAL A 19 -8.89 29.88 -8.28
N ALA A 20 -9.32 30.05 -9.54
CA ALA A 20 -9.84 28.97 -10.35
C ALA A 20 -8.66 28.17 -10.91
N SER A 21 -8.35 27.03 -10.31
CA SER A 21 -7.43 26.05 -10.89
C SER A 21 -8.20 25.19 -11.89
N ALA A 22 -7.95 25.43 -13.17
CA ALA A 22 -8.34 24.54 -14.25
C ALA A 22 -7.42 23.31 -14.25
N TYR A 23 -7.94 22.14 -13.90
CA TYR A 23 -7.32 20.86 -14.23
C TYR A 23 -7.88 20.40 -15.57
N ALA A 24 -7.03 20.39 -16.59
CA ALA A 24 -7.34 19.83 -17.90
C ALA A 24 -7.38 18.30 -17.79
N GLN A 25 -8.57 17.71 -17.91
CA GLN A 25 -8.74 16.29 -18.19
C GLN A 25 -8.62 16.09 -19.70
N THR A 26 -7.66 15.29 -20.15
CA THR A 26 -7.63 14.75 -21.51
C THR A 26 -8.65 13.61 -21.58
N GLU A 27 -9.83 13.91 -22.11
CA GLU A 27 -10.82 12.93 -22.54
C GLU A 27 -10.36 12.29 -23.85
N THR A 28 -10.24 10.96 -23.87
CA THR A 28 -10.09 10.15 -25.08
C THR A 28 -11.48 9.98 -25.71
N PRO A 29 -11.72 10.44 -26.95
CA PRO A 29 -13.06 10.37 -27.54
C PRO A 29 -13.38 8.95 -28.04
N THR A 30 -14.50 8.42 -27.55
CA THR A 30 -15.18 7.23 -28.05
C THR A 30 -15.77 7.50 -29.44
N THR A 31 -15.14 7.00 -30.50
CA THR A 31 -15.74 6.96 -31.84
C THR A 31 -16.65 5.74 -32.00
N GLN A 32 -17.93 6.08 -32.14
CA GLN A 32 -19.07 5.27 -32.54
C GLN A 32 -18.87 4.66 -33.95
N LEU A 33 -18.97 3.33 -34.08
CA LEU A 33 -18.95 2.61 -35.36
C LEU A 33 -20.32 1.97 -35.63
N ALA A 34 -20.92 2.33 -36.76
CA ALA A 34 -22.04 1.64 -37.40
C ALA A 34 -21.78 1.59 -38.93
N PRO A 35 -22.34 0.61 -39.65
CA PRO A 35 -21.56 -0.33 -40.45
C PRO A 35 -21.55 -0.02 -41.95
N ALA A 36 -20.52 -0.49 -42.67
CA ALA A 36 -20.53 -0.55 -44.13
C ALA A 36 -19.94 -1.87 -44.65
N ALA A 37 -20.86 -2.70 -45.17
CA ALA A 37 -20.80 -3.65 -46.29
C ALA A 37 -19.54 -4.50 -46.56
N GLU A 38 -19.75 -5.82 -46.56
CA GLU A 38 -18.99 -6.86 -47.28
C GLU A 38 -18.91 -6.55 -48.80
N LYS A 39 -17.88 -6.89 -49.59
CA LYS A 39 -17.31 -8.23 -49.89
C LYS A 39 -16.15 -8.07 -50.96
N PRO A 40 -15.49 -9.13 -51.49
CA PRO A 40 -14.10 -9.53 -51.23
C PRO A 40 -13.14 -9.46 -52.45
N VAL A 41 -11.87 -9.86 -52.28
CA VAL A 41 -11.08 -10.84 -53.09
C VAL A 41 -9.56 -10.55 -53.01
N ALA A 42 -8.82 -11.67 -52.90
CA ALA A 42 -7.39 -11.90 -52.74
C ALA A 42 -6.44 -11.23 -53.75
N ASP A 43 -5.17 -11.01 -53.35
CA ASP A 43 -4.00 -11.74 -53.89
C ASP A 43 -2.74 -11.52 -53.04
N GLN A 44 -1.80 -12.45 -53.21
CA GLN A 44 -0.56 -12.82 -52.52
C GLN A 44 0.44 -11.72 -52.11
N GLY A 45 1.19 -12.03 -51.05
CA GLY A 45 2.51 -11.45 -50.79
C GLY A 45 3.20 -12.14 -49.62
N THR A 46 4.11 -13.06 -49.92
CA THR A 46 5.04 -13.69 -48.97
C THR A 46 5.84 -12.64 -48.21
N GLY A 47 5.59 -12.51 -46.91
CA GLY A 47 6.39 -11.70 -45.99
C GLY A 47 6.55 -12.47 -44.69
N THR A 48 7.75 -12.97 -44.46
CA THR A 48 8.21 -13.50 -43.18
C THR A 48 8.23 -12.37 -42.16
N ASP A 49 7.10 -12.13 -41.50
CA ASP A 49 7.07 -11.36 -40.27
C ASP A 49 7.01 -12.35 -39.11
N ALA A 50 8.19 -12.91 -38.81
CA ALA A 50 8.50 -13.24 -37.43
C ALA A 50 8.51 -11.90 -36.70
N ALA A 51 7.34 -11.50 -36.21
CA ALA A 51 7.23 -10.36 -35.32
C ALA A 51 8.12 -10.67 -34.12
N ASP A 52 9.21 -9.90 -34.03
CA ASP A 52 10.16 -9.90 -32.93
C ASP A 52 9.40 -9.89 -31.60
N ALA A 53 9.53 -10.97 -30.85
CA ALA A 53 9.29 -10.97 -29.42
C ALA A 53 10.43 -10.18 -28.77
N ASP A 54 10.36 -8.85 -28.88
CA ASP A 54 11.21 -7.93 -28.13
C ASP A 54 10.58 -7.75 -26.74
N ASP A 55 10.53 -8.86 -25.98
CA ASP A 55 10.11 -8.86 -24.58
C ASP A 55 11.14 -8.07 -23.75
N ASP A 56 10.77 -6.85 -23.34
CA ASP A 56 11.25 -6.09 -22.17
C ASP A 56 12.75 -6.19 -21.80
N LYS A 57 13.66 -6.03 -22.76
CA LYS A 57 15.09 -5.94 -22.46
C LYS A 57 15.48 -4.55 -21.96
N GLN A 58 15.46 -4.38 -20.63
CA GLN A 58 16.10 -3.23 -20.00
C GLN A 58 17.59 -3.17 -20.35
N ALA A 59 18.05 -2.01 -20.82
CA ALA A 59 19.46 -1.80 -21.14
C ALA A 59 20.34 -1.96 -19.88
N PRO A 60 21.59 -2.46 -20.02
CA PRO A 60 22.53 -2.54 -18.90
C PRO A 60 22.71 -1.20 -18.20
N ILE A 61 22.77 -1.23 -16.87
CA ILE A 61 22.82 -0.06 -16.00
C ILE A 61 24.25 0.10 -15.47
N PRO A 62 24.99 1.15 -15.85
CA PRO A 62 26.33 1.37 -15.34
C PRO A 62 26.31 1.53 -13.81
N PHE A 63 27.12 0.73 -13.11
CA PHE A 63 27.17 0.75 -11.64
C PHE A 63 28.55 0.34 -11.13
N ALA A 64 29.13 1.09 -10.20
CA ALA A 64 30.36 0.72 -9.47
C ALA A 64 31.55 0.18 -10.33
N GLY A 65 31.70 0.72 -11.54
CA GLY A 65 32.75 0.34 -12.51
C GLY A 65 32.44 -0.90 -13.36
N GLY A 66 31.23 -1.44 -13.28
CA GLY A 66 30.69 -2.51 -14.13
C GLY A 66 29.25 -2.19 -14.54
N GLN A 67 28.42 -3.22 -14.72
CA GLN A 67 27.02 -3.07 -15.09
C GLN A 67 26.08 -4.01 -14.34
N LEU A 68 24.90 -3.49 -13.98
CA LEU A 68 23.75 -4.28 -13.58
C LEU A 68 22.92 -4.64 -14.82
N THR A 69 22.41 -5.87 -14.87
CA THR A 69 21.53 -6.35 -15.94
C THR A 69 20.35 -7.09 -15.34
N ILE A 70 19.15 -6.84 -15.88
CA ILE A 70 17.94 -7.60 -15.59
C ILE A 70 17.59 -8.36 -16.86
N THR A 71 17.49 -9.68 -16.77
CA THR A 71 17.20 -10.55 -17.92
C THR A 71 16.09 -11.53 -17.60
N GLN A 72 15.24 -11.82 -18.58
CA GLN A 72 14.22 -12.85 -18.51
C GLN A 72 14.44 -13.81 -19.68
N GLN A 73 14.55 -15.12 -19.42
CA GLN A 73 14.80 -16.10 -20.48
C GLN A 73 13.52 -16.56 -21.18
N GLU A 74 12.42 -16.61 -20.45
CA GLU A 74 11.10 -17.04 -20.91
C GLU A 74 10.10 -15.90 -20.70
N GLN A 75 9.13 -15.72 -21.60
CA GLN A 75 8.18 -14.59 -21.59
C GLN A 75 7.43 -14.39 -20.25
N TYR A 76 7.20 -15.47 -19.50
CA TYR A 76 6.57 -15.45 -18.18
C TYR A 76 7.44 -16.12 -17.11
N GLY A 77 8.74 -16.21 -17.38
CA GLY A 77 9.72 -16.84 -16.50
C GLY A 77 10.31 -15.89 -15.48
N GLU A 78 11.18 -16.44 -14.63
CA GLU A 78 11.92 -15.70 -13.63
C GLU A 78 12.84 -14.64 -14.27
N LYS A 79 12.84 -13.43 -13.69
CA LYS A 79 13.79 -12.36 -14.00
C LYS A 79 15.01 -12.50 -13.10
N VAL A 80 16.19 -12.28 -13.66
CA VAL A 80 17.47 -12.40 -12.97
C VAL A 80 18.19 -11.06 -12.97
N LEU A 81 18.52 -10.55 -11.78
CA LEU A 81 19.45 -9.43 -11.60
C LEU A 81 20.89 -9.97 -11.51
N ALA A 82 21.79 -9.42 -12.31
CA ALA A 82 23.21 -9.75 -12.26
C ALA A 82 24.11 -8.49 -12.29
N PHE A 83 25.30 -8.60 -11.70
CA PHE A 83 26.40 -7.63 -11.83
C PHE A 83 27.55 -8.28 -12.60
N ASP A 84 27.90 -7.75 -13.77
CA ASP A 84 28.92 -8.30 -14.68
C ASP A 84 28.75 -9.83 -14.90
N GLY A 85 27.50 -10.27 -15.05
CA GLY A 85 27.13 -11.68 -15.25
C GLY A 85 27.05 -12.54 -13.98
N LYS A 86 27.43 -12.02 -12.81
CA LYS A 86 27.21 -12.70 -11.52
C LYS A 86 25.81 -12.38 -11.00
N GLN A 87 24.96 -13.40 -10.87
CA GLN A 87 23.62 -13.28 -10.29
C GLN A 87 23.69 -12.73 -8.86
N LEU A 88 22.82 -11.76 -8.58
CA LEU A 88 22.62 -11.13 -7.27
C LEU A 88 21.26 -11.52 -6.66
N ALA A 89 20.22 -11.60 -7.48
CA ALA A 89 18.87 -11.97 -7.08
C ALA A 89 18.09 -12.49 -8.29
N SER A 90 17.00 -13.21 -8.05
CA SER A 90 16.04 -13.59 -9.08
C SER A 90 14.65 -13.72 -8.45
N ASN A 91 13.63 -13.31 -9.20
CA ASN A 91 12.23 -13.52 -8.87
C ASN A 91 11.35 -13.24 -10.10
N TYR A 92 10.04 -13.45 -10.01
CA TYR A 92 9.07 -13.15 -11.06
C TYR A 92 9.12 -11.67 -11.47
N ASP A 93 9.12 -10.77 -10.48
CA ASP A 93 9.30 -9.34 -10.69
C ASP A 93 10.65 -8.85 -10.13
N VAL A 94 11.42 -8.22 -11.01
CA VAL A 94 12.68 -7.57 -10.71
C VAL A 94 12.70 -6.23 -11.46
N PHE A 95 12.73 -5.12 -10.72
CA PHE A 95 12.69 -3.79 -11.29
C PHE A 95 13.78 -2.90 -10.68
N PHE A 96 14.58 -2.26 -11.53
CA PHE A 96 15.55 -1.27 -11.05
C PHE A 96 14.83 0.03 -10.68
N ASP A 97 14.96 0.44 -9.42
CA ASP A 97 14.40 1.69 -8.92
C ASP A 97 15.34 2.86 -9.27
N ARG A 98 16.52 2.90 -8.64
CA ARG A 98 17.47 4.02 -8.78
C ARG A 98 18.85 3.70 -8.20
N ILE A 99 19.82 4.55 -8.54
CA ILE A 99 21.11 4.64 -7.84
C ILE A 99 21.10 5.89 -6.96
N VAL A 100 21.55 5.74 -5.73
CA VAL A 100 21.73 6.83 -4.75
C VAL A 100 23.12 6.81 -4.14
N LYS A 101 23.51 7.91 -3.50
CA LYS A 101 24.80 8.02 -2.82
C LYS A 101 24.58 8.06 -1.30
N VAL A 102 25.22 7.14 -0.58
CA VAL A 102 25.10 6.99 0.88
C VAL A 102 26.49 6.83 1.47
N GLY A 103 26.89 7.71 2.39
CA GLY A 103 28.24 7.74 2.94
C GLY A 103 29.32 7.88 1.85
N GLY A 104 29.00 8.54 0.73
CA GLY A 104 29.86 8.66 -0.44
C GLY A 104 29.87 7.44 -1.40
N VAL A 105 29.29 6.30 -0.99
CA VAL A 105 29.22 5.07 -1.78
C VAL A 105 27.99 5.09 -2.70
N ASP A 106 28.16 4.69 -3.96
CA ASP A 106 27.03 4.49 -4.87
C ASP A 106 26.31 3.19 -4.52
N VAL A 107 24.98 3.27 -4.42
CA VAL A 107 24.10 2.19 -3.97
C VAL A 107 22.94 2.07 -4.94
N ALA A 108 22.78 0.90 -5.55
CA ALA A 108 21.64 0.59 -6.39
C ALA A 108 20.52 -0.01 -5.54
N LEU A 109 19.30 0.47 -5.77
CA LEU A 109 18.07 -0.02 -5.19
C LEU A 109 17.28 -0.76 -6.27
N VAL A 110 16.90 -1.99 -5.99
CA VAL A 110 16.16 -2.86 -6.91
C VAL A 110 15.01 -3.50 -6.16
N ASP A 111 13.83 -3.47 -6.75
CA ASP A 111 12.65 -4.18 -6.26
C ASP A 111 12.66 -5.62 -6.76
N VAL A 112 12.47 -6.58 -5.86
CA VAL A 112 12.48 -8.03 -6.13
C VAL A 112 11.30 -8.69 -5.42
N GLY A 113 10.41 -9.34 -6.15
CA GLY A 113 9.22 -9.98 -5.55
C GLY A 113 8.51 -10.96 -6.48
N ASP A 114 7.55 -11.67 -5.91
CA ASP A 114 6.78 -12.72 -6.60
C ASP A 114 5.76 -12.15 -7.60
N GLY A 115 5.58 -10.83 -7.59
CA GLY A 115 4.58 -10.11 -8.39
C GLY A 115 3.17 -10.20 -7.79
N GLY A 116 2.20 -9.71 -8.55
CA GLY A 116 0.80 -9.61 -8.11
C GLY A 116 0.45 -8.25 -7.48
N ASN A 117 -0.79 -8.14 -6.99
CA ASN A 117 -1.35 -6.88 -6.49
C ASN A 117 -1.58 -6.86 -4.98
N GLN A 118 -1.28 -7.95 -4.27
CA GLN A 118 -1.58 -8.09 -2.84
C GLN A 118 -0.42 -7.64 -1.94
N CYS A 119 0.81 -7.85 -2.39
CA CYS A 119 2.01 -7.49 -1.65
C CYS A 119 3.03 -6.78 -2.53
N GLY A 120 3.79 -5.88 -1.92
CA GLY A 120 4.87 -5.18 -2.61
C GLY A 120 6.10 -6.08 -2.77
N PRO A 121 7.03 -5.71 -3.67
CA PRO A 121 8.33 -6.36 -3.74
C PRO A 121 9.20 -6.03 -2.52
N ALA A 122 10.12 -6.93 -2.19
CA ALA A 122 11.22 -6.65 -1.26
C ALA A 122 12.22 -5.69 -1.91
N LYS A 123 12.97 -4.94 -1.10
CA LYS A 123 14.01 -4.05 -1.60
C LYS A 123 15.40 -4.69 -1.49
N LEU A 124 16.04 -4.93 -2.62
CA LEU A 124 17.44 -5.32 -2.69
C LEU A 124 18.33 -4.06 -2.73
N ILE A 125 19.25 -3.97 -1.77
CA ILE A 125 20.29 -2.96 -1.73
C ILE A 125 21.56 -3.58 -2.30
N VAL A 126 22.15 -2.95 -3.32
CA VAL A 126 23.38 -3.41 -3.97
C VAL A 126 24.44 -2.32 -3.88
N TRP A 127 25.64 -2.67 -3.40
CA TRP A 127 26.75 -1.71 -3.26
C TRP A 127 28.09 -2.40 -3.44
N LYS A 128 29.14 -1.60 -3.71
CA LYS A 128 30.51 -2.11 -3.78
C LYS A 128 31.40 -1.27 -2.87
N PRO A 129 31.89 -1.81 -1.74
CA PRO A 129 32.87 -1.12 -0.91
C PRO A 129 34.13 -0.75 -1.71
N GLU A 130 34.82 0.31 -1.31
CA GLU A 130 36.08 0.70 -1.94
C GLU A 130 37.10 -0.45 -1.90
N GLY A 131 37.66 -0.82 -3.05
CA GLY A 131 38.56 -1.97 -3.18
C GLY A 131 37.91 -3.35 -2.96
N GLY A 132 36.59 -3.40 -2.72
CA GLY A 132 35.84 -4.61 -2.43
C GLY A 132 35.12 -5.21 -3.65
N THR A 133 34.43 -6.32 -3.40
CA THR A 133 33.52 -6.96 -4.35
C THR A 133 32.10 -6.46 -4.17
N ILE A 134 31.28 -6.60 -5.22
CA ILE A 134 29.85 -6.30 -5.16
C ILE A 134 29.19 -7.06 -4.00
N GLN A 135 28.38 -6.35 -3.22
CA GLN A 135 27.61 -6.85 -2.09
C GLN A 135 26.13 -6.57 -2.36
N SER A 136 25.28 -7.38 -1.74
CA SER A 136 23.84 -7.12 -1.70
C SER A 136 23.23 -7.56 -0.38
N THR A 137 22.11 -6.93 -0.02
CA THR A 137 21.26 -7.36 1.10
C THR A 137 19.82 -7.06 0.76
N THR A 138 18.93 -7.96 1.16
CA THR A 138 17.48 -7.81 0.97
C THR A 138 16.87 -7.21 2.24
N VAL A 139 15.99 -6.24 2.04
CA VAL A 139 15.09 -5.72 3.06
C VAL A 139 13.69 -6.19 2.68
N GLU A 140 13.06 -6.89 3.61
CA GLU A 140 11.74 -7.51 3.49
C GLU A 140 11.09 -7.39 4.87
N GLN A 141 9.79 -7.11 4.90
CA GLN A 141 8.99 -7.01 6.11
C GLN A 141 7.65 -7.74 5.92
N ASP A 142 7.44 -8.75 6.76
CA ASP A 142 6.16 -9.47 6.93
C ASP A 142 5.70 -10.27 5.70
N GLU A 143 6.63 -10.78 4.91
CA GLU A 143 6.39 -11.52 3.66
C GLU A 143 5.59 -10.71 2.62
N CYS A 144 5.51 -9.39 2.81
CA CYS A 144 4.72 -8.47 1.99
C CYS A 144 5.55 -7.31 1.42
N GLY A 145 6.86 -7.53 1.30
CA GLY A 145 7.80 -6.64 0.64
C GLY A 145 8.45 -5.64 1.59
N ALA A 146 9.01 -4.57 1.03
CA ALA A 146 9.58 -3.49 1.82
C ALA A 146 8.90 -2.15 1.48
N PRO A 147 8.61 -1.32 2.50
CA PRO A 147 8.16 0.04 2.27
C PRO A 147 9.17 0.87 1.45
N PRO A 148 8.71 1.97 0.81
CA PRO A 148 9.57 2.88 0.08
C PRO A 148 10.77 3.34 0.90
N ALA A 149 11.95 3.24 0.29
CA ALA A 149 13.21 3.65 0.90
C ALA A 149 13.32 5.17 1.00
N ALA A 150 13.52 5.70 2.21
CA ALA A 150 13.86 7.10 2.46
C ALA A 150 15.39 7.26 2.53
N VAL A 151 15.97 8.01 1.59
CA VAL A 151 17.42 8.11 1.44
C VAL A 151 17.94 9.40 2.08
N SER A 152 18.99 9.27 2.89
CA SER A 152 19.76 10.38 3.45
C SER A 152 21.23 10.28 3.05
N ASP A 153 22.02 11.30 3.39
CA ASP A 153 23.46 11.34 3.09
C ASP A 153 24.24 10.16 3.69
N ASN A 154 23.78 9.58 4.81
CA ASN A 154 24.54 8.57 5.57
C ASN A 154 23.85 7.21 5.71
N ALA A 155 22.53 7.15 5.50
CA ALA A 155 21.77 5.92 5.61
C ALA A 155 20.52 5.91 4.72
N ILE A 156 20.03 4.71 4.44
CA ILE A 156 18.72 4.44 3.85
C ILE A 156 17.80 3.96 4.96
N TYR A 157 16.62 4.55 5.09
CA TYR A 157 15.63 4.19 6.09
C TYR A 157 14.44 3.49 5.45
N PHE A 158 13.90 2.50 6.15
CA PHE A 158 12.70 1.76 5.78
C PHE A 158 11.69 1.91 6.91
N VAL A 159 10.62 2.64 6.62
CA VAL A 159 9.54 2.94 7.58
C VAL A 159 8.46 1.89 7.39
N PRO A 160 8.21 1.00 8.37
CA PRO A 160 7.27 -0.10 8.23
C PRO A 160 5.86 0.38 7.88
N TYR A 161 5.12 -0.43 7.12
CA TYR A 161 3.67 -0.33 7.07
C TYR A 161 3.11 -0.85 8.39
N LEU A 162 2.58 0.05 9.19
CA LEU A 162 2.00 -0.28 10.49
C LEU A 162 0.50 -0.47 10.30
N LEU A 163 -0.03 -1.60 10.75
CA LEU A 163 -1.46 -1.80 10.87
C LEU A 163 -1.96 -1.19 12.19
N PRO A 164 -3.26 -0.87 12.30
CA PRO A 164 -3.86 -0.52 13.57
C PRO A 164 -3.49 -1.52 14.68
N GLY A 165 -2.91 -1.04 15.78
CA GLY A 165 -2.40 -1.87 16.88
C GLY A 165 -0.93 -2.29 16.77
N ASP A 166 -0.28 -2.10 15.62
CA ASP A 166 1.10 -2.53 15.41
C ASP A 166 2.15 -1.64 16.07
N SER A 167 3.25 -2.28 16.46
CA SER A 167 4.53 -1.65 16.71
C SER A 167 5.65 -2.48 16.08
N LYS A 168 6.32 -1.91 15.06
CA LYS A 168 7.37 -2.60 14.28
C LYS A 168 8.68 -1.82 14.24
N PRO A 169 9.83 -2.49 14.03
CA PRO A 169 11.09 -1.81 13.88
C PRO A 169 11.13 -1.01 12.57
N ALA A 170 11.50 0.27 12.67
CA ALA A 170 12.03 1.03 11.55
C ALA A 170 13.48 0.61 11.31
N LEU A 171 13.78 0.21 10.08
CA LEU A 171 15.10 -0.26 9.71
C LEU A 171 15.92 0.87 9.10
N GLN A 172 17.22 0.80 9.27
CA GLN A 172 18.18 1.64 8.57
C GLN A 172 19.31 0.80 8.02
N TRP A 173 19.84 1.19 6.88
CA TRP A 173 21.00 0.57 6.26
C TRP A 173 22.05 1.62 5.92
N SER A 174 23.32 1.30 6.15
CA SER A 174 24.45 2.10 5.65
C SER A 174 25.57 1.19 5.13
N PRO A 175 26.45 1.66 4.23
CA PRO A 175 27.53 0.84 3.69
C PRO A 175 28.48 0.27 4.75
N THR A 176 28.70 1.01 5.85
CA THR A 176 29.60 0.61 6.93
C THR A 176 28.89 -0.10 8.09
N GLY A 177 27.61 0.22 8.32
CA GLY A 177 26.83 -0.32 9.45
C GLY A 177 25.97 -1.53 9.10
N GLY A 178 25.74 -1.80 7.81
CA GLY A 178 24.77 -2.81 7.37
C GLY A 178 23.34 -2.45 7.78
N LEU A 179 22.43 -3.44 7.70
CA LEU A 179 21.03 -3.29 8.09
C LEU A 179 20.89 -3.39 9.63
N THR A 180 20.31 -2.38 10.24
CA THR A 180 20.13 -2.26 11.69
C THR A 180 18.76 -1.66 12.02
N ILE A 181 18.34 -1.77 13.28
CA ILE A 181 17.11 -1.13 13.77
C ILE A 181 17.44 0.31 14.16
N SER A 182 16.69 1.27 13.62
CA SER A 182 16.79 2.69 13.98
C SER A 182 15.91 3.05 15.19
N GLY A 183 14.80 2.32 15.37
CA GLY A 183 13.88 2.44 16.48
C GLY A 183 12.62 1.62 16.21
N ASN A 184 11.67 1.60 17.16
CA ASN A 184 10.34 1.05 16.94
C ASN A 184 9.35 2.18 16.67
N LEU A 185 8.50 1.99 15.67
CA LEU A 185 7.38 2.86 15.37
C LEU A 185 6.09 2.12 15.67
N ALA A 186 5.11 2.83 16.22
CA ALA A 186 3.77 2.32 16.50
C ALA A 186 2.73 3.05 15.66
N TYR A 187 1.67 2.35 15.27
CA TYR A 187 0.56 2.97 14.58
C TYR A 187 -0.04 4.08 15.43
N MET A 188 -0.33 5.21 14.80
CA MET A 188 -1.02 6.33 15.44
C MET A 188 -2.11 6.84 14.50
N PRO A 189 -3.37 6.92 14.95
CA PRO A 189 -4.43 7.53 14.15
C PRO A 189 -4.20 9.04 13.99
N GLU A 190 -4.92 9.66 13.07
CA GLU A 190 -4.91 11.11 12.87
C GLU A 190 -5.43 11.83 14.12
N PRO A 191 -4.58 12.61 14.82
CA PRO A 191 -4.93 13.19 16.11
C PRO A 191 -6.01 14.26 15.97
N GLY A 192 -6.97 14.26 16.90
CA GLY A 192 -8.03 15.26 17.01
C GLY A 192 -9.27 14.98 16.15
N THR A 193 -9.29 13.88 15.40
CA THR A 193 -10.45 13.42 14.65
C THR A 193 -11.46 12.71 15.57
N ASP A 194 -12.75 12.88 15.29
CA ASP A 194 -13.84 12.31 16.10
C ASP A 194 -14.93 11.70 15.20
N TRP A 195 -15.97 11.08 15.78
CA TRP A 195 -17.07 10.41 15.07
C TRP A 195 -17.77 11.27 14.03
N LYS A 196 -17.81 12.59 14.23
CA LYS A 196 -18.39 13.56 13.29
C LYS A 196 -17.54 13.76 12.01
N ASP A 197 -16.28 13.36 12.04
CA ASP A 197 -15.32 13.52 10.95
C ASP A 197 -15.27 12.28 10.04
N ILE A 198 -16.06 11.25 10.37
CA ILE A 198 -16.21 10.04 9.57
C ILE A 198 -16.94 10.36 8.26
N ASP A 199 -16.30 10.02 7.15
CA ASP A 199 -16.87 10.14 5.80
C ASP A 199 -16.55 8.87 5.00
N PRO A 200 -17.45 7.87 4.98
CA PRO A 200 -17.19 6.59 4.32
C PRO A 200 -17.02 6.72 2.80
N ALA A 201 -17.40 7.85 2.19
CA ALA A 201 -17.19 8.09 0.76
C ALA A 201 -15.73 8.43 0.41
N LYS A 202 -14.88 8.71 1.42
CA LYS A 202 -13.44 8.96 1.25
C LYS A 202 -12.58 7.73 1.52
N TYR A 203 -13.19 6.63 1.93
CA TYR A 203 -12.47 5.40 2.26
C TYR A 203 -12.33 4.57 1.00
N ASP A 204 -11.10 4.20 0.68
CA ASP A 204 -10.83 3.22 -0.35
C ASP A 204 -11.18 1.83 0.20
N ASN A 205 -10.88 1.59 1.49
CA ASN A 205 -11.16 0.35 2.21
C ASN A 205 -11.65 0.64 3.63
N ILE A 206 -12.38 -0.31 4.25
CA ILE A 206 -12.91 -0.12 5.61
C ILE A 206 -11.81 0.08 6.67
N ILE A 207 -10.60 -0.46 6.43
CA ILE A 207 -9.45 -0.26 7.31
C ILE A 207 -9.05 1.23 7.44
N ASP A 208 -9.40 2.07 6.45
CA ASP A 208 -9.16 3.51 6.51
C ASP A 208 -9.92 4.19 7.65
N ALA A 209 -10.99 3.56 8.17
CA ALA A 209 -11.71 4.06 9.33
C ALA A 209 -10.82 4.13 10.59
N PHE A 210 -9.76 3.32 10.70
CA PHE A 210 -8.82 3.38 11.82
C PHE A 210 -7.93 4.63 11.80
N HIS A 211 -7.84 5.37 10.68
CA HIS A 211 -7.19 6.69 10.69
C HIS A 211 -7.91 7.68 11.59
N ASN A 212 -9.21 7.49 11.86
CA ASN A 212 -9.96 8.32 12.78
C ASN A 212 -9.62 7.93 14.25
N GLU A 213 -9.19 8.88 15.07
CA GLU A 213 -8.75 8.66 16.44
C GLU A 213 -9.86 8.12 17.35
N ALA A 214 -11.11 8.57 17.18
CA ALA A 214 -12.23 8.06 17.98
C ALA A 214 -12.59 6.61 17.62
N VAL A 215 -12.55 6.27 16.32
CA VAL A 215 -12.72 4.89 15.85
C VAL A 215 -11.58 4.02 16.36
N TYR A 216 -10.33 4.44 16.19
CA TYR A 216 -9.16 3.72 16.66
C TYR A 216 -9.23 3.41 18.16
N LYS A 217 -9.57 4.40 19.00
CA LYS A 217 -9.67 4.21 20.46
C LYS A 217 -10.80 3.27 20.86
N GLU A 218 -11.95 3.35 20.20
CA GLU A 218 -13.04 2.41 20.49
C GLU A 218 -12.68 0.99 20.03
N ALA A 219 -11.97 0.86 18.90
CA ALA A 219 -11.48 -0.42 18.43
C ALA A 219 -10.41 -1.00 19.36
N GLU A 220 -9.45 -0.21 19.82
CA GLU A 220 -8.43 -0.61 20.79
C GLU A 220 -9.08 -1.09 22.10
N LYS A 221 -10.10 -0.38 22.59
CA LYS A 221 -10.86 -0.77 23.78
C LYS A 221 -11.61 -2.09 23.60
N LEU A 222 -12.10 -2.35 22.39
CA LEU A 222 -12.94 -3.50 22.08
C LEU A 222 -12.14 -4.76 21.74
N LEU A 223 -11.07 -4.60 20.96
CA LEU A 223 -10.24 -5.68 20.42
C LEU A 223 -8.97 -5.92 21.26
N GLY A 224 -8.40 -4.88 21.86
CA GLY A 224 -7.13 -4.97 22.59
C GLY A 224 -6.04 -5.63 21.76
N LYS A 225 -5.51 -6.76 22.22
CA LYS A 225 -4.45 -7.52 21.53
C LYS A 225 -4.87 -8.09 20.17
N GLU A 226 -6.17 -8.22 19.90
CA GLU A 226 -6.69 -8.75 18.63
C GLU A 226 -6.75 -7.67 17.54
N MET A 227 -6.39 -6.43 17.85
CA MET A 227 -6.54 -5.29 16.94
C MET A 227 -5.73 -5.46 15.65
N THR A 228 -4.46 -5.83 15.77
CA THR A 228 -3.58 -6.09 14.61
C THR A 228 -4.14 -7.21 13.75
N ASP A 229 -4.54 -8.34 14.35
CA ASP A 229 -5.00 -9.49 13.57
C ASP A 229 -6.34 -9.18 12.89
N MET A 230 -7.25 -8.46 13.57
CA MET A 230 -8.49 -7.97 12.96
C MET A 230 -8.22 -7.01 11.81
N ALA A 231 -7.29 -6.07 11.97
CA ALA A 231 -6.90 -5.16 10.88
C ALA A 231 -6.28 -5.93 9.70
N THR A 232 -5.48 -6.94 9.97
CA THR A 232 -4.90 -7.84 8.96
C THR A 232 -5.98 -8.55 8.15
N SER A 233 -7.01 -9.04 8.83
CA SER A 233 -8.19 -9.66 8.20
C SER A 233 -9.04 -8.69 7.36
N LEU A 234 -8.75 -7.39 7.37
CA LEU A 234 -9.47 -6.38 6.59
C LEU A 234 -8.63 -5.78 5.45
N LEU A 235 -7.40 -6.26 5.24
CA LEU A 235 -6.44 -5.64 4.32
C LEU A 235 -6.83 -5.76 2.85
N VAL A 236 -7.24 -6.96 2.43
CA VAL A 236 -7.68 -7.22 1.07
C VAL A 236 -9.20 -7.12 1.04
N GLY A 237 -9.71 -5.93 0.72
CA GLY A 237 -11.14 -5.65 0.73
C GLY A 237 -11.56 -4.72 -0.41
N GLY A 238 -12.84 -4.35 -0.41
CA GLY A 238 -13.38 -3.31 -1.27
C GLY A 238 -13.85 -2.11 -0.48
N GLY A 239 -14.42 -1.14 -1.20
CA GLY A 239 -15.05 0.03 -0.61
C GLY A 239 -16.23 -0.31 0.31
N THR A 240 -16.71 0.71 1.03
CA THR A 240 -17.73 0.53 2.06
C THR A 240 -19.16 0.49 1.51
N GLU A 241 -20.02 -0.31 2.14
CA GLU A 241 -21.45 -0.37 1.89
C GLU A 241 -22.23 0.36 3.00
N LYS A 242 -23.18 1.22 2.62
CA LYS A 242 -24.03 1.96 3.56
C LYS A 242 -25.27 1.16 3.94
N MET A 243 -25.66 1.24 5.21
CA MET A 243 -26.88 0.64 5.76
C MET A 243 -27.99 1.67 5.93
N ALA A 244 -29.24 1.20 6.04
CA ALA A 244 -30.40 2.05 6.28
C ALA A 244 -30.36 2.77 7.65
N SER A 245 -29.64 2.22 8.64
CA SER A 245 -29.42 2.84 9.95
C SER A 245 -28.48 4.04 9.92
N GLY A 246 -27.75 4.26 8.81
CA GLY A 246 -26.66 5.22 8.72
C GLY A 246 -25.29 4.65 9.13
N ALA A 247 -25.25 3.39 9.59
CA ALA A 247 -24.00 2.65 9.70
C ALA A 247 -23.45 2.29 8.31
N PHE A 248 -22.18 1.90 8.25
CA PHE A 248 -21.55 1.36 7.05
C PHE A 248 -20.64 0.19 7.41
N TYR A 249 -20.35 -0.66 6.44
CA TYR A 249 -19.51 -1.85 6.65
C TYR A 249 -18.67 -2.19 5.42
N ALA A 250 -17.69 -3.05 5.62
CA ALA A 250 -17.15 -3.90 4.57
C ALA A 250 -16.59 -5.20 5.18
N SER A 251 -16.27 -6.15 4.32
CA SER A 251 -15.42 -7.29 4.65
C SER A 251 -14.08 -7.19 3.91
N GLY A 252 -13.11 -7.95 4.40
CA GLY A 252 -11.84 -8.18 3.75
C GLY A 252 -11.27 -9.55 4.09
N CYS A 253 -10.09 -9.82 3.59
CA CYS A 253 -9.30 -11.01 3.92
C CYS A 253 -7.85 -10.67 4.24
N VAL A 254 -7.18 -11.64 4.85
CA VAL A 254 -5.73 -11.66 5.02
C VAL A 254 -5.07 -11.81 3.64
N PRO A 255 -4.01 -11.04 3.32
CA PRO A 255 -3.26 -11.21 2.07
C PRO A 255 -2.85 -12.67 1.88
N HIS A 256 -3.08 -13.20 0.67
CA HIS A 256 -2.81 -14.60 0.30
C HIS A 256 -3.64 -15.70 1.00
N ASP A 257 -4.58 -15.36 1.90
CA ASP A 257 -5.39 -16.31 2.68
C ASP A 257 -6.89 -15.94 2.71
N CYS A 258 -7.43 -15.55 1.55
CA CYS A 258 -8.87 -15.26 1.44
C CYS A 258 -9.72 -16.53 1.56
N GLY A 259 -10.73 -16.48 2.44
CA GLY A 259 -11.57 -17.60 2.85
C GLY A 259 -11.10 -18.35 4.10
N GLY A 260 -9.93 -17.98 4.65
CA GLY A 260 -9.39 -18.53 5.89
C GLY A 260 -9.76 -17.69 7.10
N ASN A 261 -9.25 -16.46 7.15
CA ASN A 261 -9.36 -15.53 8.27
C ASN A 261 -10.05 -14.22 7.89
N ASP A 262 -11.15 -14.31 7.13
CA ASP A 262 -11.84 -13.15 6.59
C ASP A 262 -12.44 -12.28 7.71
N GLY A 263 -12.28 -10.97 7.56
CA GLY A 263 -12.71 -9.97 8.51
C GLY A 263 -13.98 -9.25 8.06
N PHE A 264 -14.74 -8.77 9.03
CA PHE A 264 -15.88 -7.88 8.85
C PHE A 264 -15.77 -6.74 9.86
N MET A 265 -16.01 -5.51 9.40
CA MET A 265 -16.12 -4.35 10.25
C MET A 265 -17.34 -3.53 9.85
N ALA A 266 -18.15 -3.16 10.84
CA ALA A 266 -19.18 -2.15 10.70
C ALA A 266 -18.96 -1.01 11.69
N VAL A 267 -19.24 0.21 11.23
CA VAL A 267 -19.11 1.44 11.97
C VAL A 267 -20.48 2.11 12.02
N ASP A 268 -20.96 2.41 13.22
CA ASP A 268 -22.20 3.17 13.46
C ASP A 268 -21.83 4.53 14.07
N PRO A 269 -21.67 5.59 13.23
CA PRO A 269 -21.30 6.91 13.74
C PRO A 269 -22.36 7.53 14.65
N ALA A 270 -23.64 7.21 14.43
CA ALA A 270 -24.74 7.77 15.23
C ALA A 270 -24.76 7.20 16.64
N ARG A 271 -24.43 5.91 16.80
CA ARG A 271 -24.28 5.25 18.10
C ARG A 271 -22.86 5.26 18.64
N GLN A 272 -21.90 5.77 17.88
CA GLN A 272 -20.47 5.75 18.22
C GLN A 272 -19.99 4.35 18.60
N THR A 273 -20.38 3.36 17.79
CA THR A 273 -20.16 1.93 18.09
C THR A 273 -19.51 1.24 16.90
N LEU A 274 -18.65 0.28 17.20
CA LEU A 274 -18.00 -0.60 16.23
C LEU A 274 -18.47 -2.04 16.41
N TYR A 275 -18.51 -2.76 15.31
CA TYR A 275 -18.83 -4.19 15.27
C TYR A 275 -17.78 -4.87 14.39
N PHE A 276 -17.11 -5.87 14.96
CA PHE A 276 -16.08 -6.65 14.28
C PHE A 276 -16.46 -8.11 14.31
N ALA A 277 -16.26 -8.80 13.21
CA ALA A 277 -16.27 -10.25 13.19
C ALA A 277 -15.09 -10.76 12.36
N ARG A 278 -14.56 -11.91 12.72
CA ARG A 278 -13.56 -12.63 11.91
C ARG A 278 -13.97 -14.08 11.84
N GLN A 279 -13.81 -14.70 10.67
CA GLN A 279 -14.02 -16.12 10.51
C GLN A 279 -13.14 -16.89 11.52
N GLY A 280 -13.77 -17.78 12.30
CA GLY A 280 -13.09 -18.58 13.31
C GLY A 280 -12.90 -20.03 12.86
N ASP A 281 -11.90 -20.71 13.43
CA ASP A 281 -11.52 -22.09 13.08
C ASP A 281 -12.66 -23.12 13.23
N ASN A 282 -13.67 -22.82 14.06
CA ASN A 282 -14.75 -23.72 14.42
C ASN A 282 -16.05 -23.48 13.62
N GLY A 283 -16.00 -22.62 12.59
CA GLY A 283 -17.16 -22.27 11.75
C GLY A 283 -18.11 -21.23 12.36
N GLU A 284 -17.91 -20.84 13.62
CA GLU A 284 -18.52 -19.63 14.20
C GLU A 284 -17.52 -18.46 14.14
N PRO A 285 -17.95 -17.26 13.73
CA PRO A 285 -17.07 -16.11 13.73
C PRO A 285 -16.80 -15.62 15.15
N ASP A 286 -15.55 -15.27 15.43
CA ASP A 286 -15.21 -14.49 16.61
C ASP A 286 -15.75 -13.07 16.41
N ALA A 287 -16.46 -12.52 17.40
CA ALA A 287 -17.17 -11.26 17.24
C ALA A 287 -17.04 -10.33 18.45
N TRP A 288 -16.86 -9.04 18.15
CA TRP A 288 -16.72 -7.98 19.12
C TRP A 288 -17.63 -6.79 18.78
N PRO A 289 -18.51 -6.35 19.70
CA PRO A 289 -18.92 -7.05 20.91
C PRO A 289 -19.60 -8.39 20.57
N ALA A 290 -20.04 -9.17 21.57
CA ALA A 290 -20.71 -10.44 21.29
C ALA A 290 -21.94 -10.25 20.36
N MET A 291 -22.05 -11.06 19.29
CA MET A 291 -23.09 -10.93 18.24
C MET A 291 -24.52 -10.78 18.77
N LYS A 292 -24.83 -11.38 19.92
CA LYS A 292 -26.17 -11.25 20.55
C LYS A 292 -26.60 -9.79 20.79
N THR A 293 -25.65 -8.86 20.95
CA THR A 293 -25.91 -7.44 21.17
C THR A 293 -25.98 -6.63 19.89
N TRP A 294 -25.75 -7.24 18.73
CA TRP A 294 -25.71 -6.52 17.46
C TRP A 294 -27.12 -6.17 16.98
N PRO A 295 -27.31 -4.98 16.40
CA PRO A 295 -28.49 -4.63 15.63
C PRO A 295 -28.75 -5.63 14.49
N ALA A 296 -30.02 -5.77 14.10
CA ALA A 296 -30.44 -6.76 13.11
C ALA A 296 -29.84 -6.51 11.72
N ASP A 297 -29.75 -5.25 11.31
CA ASP A 297 -29.15 -4.83 10.03
C ASP A 297 -27.64 -5.10 9.98
N ILE A 298 -26.92 -4.94 11.09
CA ILE A 298 -25.49 -5.29 11.17
C ILE A 298 -25.29 -6.81 11.05
N LYS A 299 -26.16 -7.62 11.66
CA LYS A 299 -26.12 -9.09 11.51
C LYS A 299 -26.41 -9.52 10.08
N GLU A 300 -27.42 -8.93 9.45
CA GLU A 300 -27.75 -9.20 8.05
C GLU A 300 -26.57 -8.83 7.12
N ALA A 301 -25.88 -7.72 7.40
CA ALA A 301 -24.69 -7.32 6.68
C ALA A 301 -23.53 -8.31 6.87
N LEU A 302 -23.31 -8.82 8.08
CA LEU A 302 -22.32 -9.86 8.35
C LEU A 302 -22.64 -11.13 7.56
N ASP A 303 -23.87 -11.63 7.64
CA ASP A 303 -24.31 -12.84 6.94
C ASP A 303 -24.16 -12.70 5.42
N LYS A 304 -24.41 -11.51 4.88
CA LYS A 304 -24.19 -11.20 3.47
C LYS A 304 -22.70 -11.16 3.11
N ALA A 305 -21.84 -10.65 4.00
CA ALA A 305 -20.44 -10.38 3.72
C ALA A 305 -19.54 -11.62 3.84
N LEU A 306 -19.75 -12.46 4.86
CA LEU A 306 -18.94 -13.67 5.10
C LEU A 306 -19.66 -14.96 4.71
N GLY A 307 -20.90 -14.86 4.21
CA GLY A 307 -21.78 -16.00 4.01
C GLY A 307 -22.42 -16.47 5.31
N SER A 308 -23.61 -17.08 5.22
CA SER A 308 -24.32 -17.57 6.38
C SER A 308 -23.51 -18.67 7.08
N ALA A 309 -23.22 -18.51 8.37
CA ALA A 309 -22.92 -19.65 9.22
C ALA A 309 -24.18 -20.55 9.25
N ASN A 310 -24.15 -21.66 8.53
CA ASN A 310 -25.26 -22.63 8.51
C ASN A 310 -25.37 -23.38 9.83
#